data_AF-A0A2H6N3L1-F1
#
_entry.id   AF-A0A2H6N3L1-F1
#
_cell.length_a   1.000
_cell.length_b   1.000
_cell.length_c   1.000
_cell.angle_alpha   90.00
_cell.angle_beta   90.00
_cell.angle_gamma   90.00
#
_symmetry.space_group_name_H-M   'P 1'
#
loop_
_entity.id
_entity.type
_entity.pdbx_description
1 polymer ?
#
loop_
_entity_poly.entity_id
_entity_poly.type
_entity_poly.pdbx_seq_one_letter_code
_entity_poly.pdbx_strand_id
1 'polypeptide(L)'
;HMWWTCPEVQKYWQKIQYWLQEIIGEKIEILPELFLLGIVNKEHEKDIKYIILHILTAARIALAQYWKQTPPEEVIIQKITTCAEMDLFIFYLFLVLYTAPSP
;
A
#
# COMPACT_ATOMS: atom_id res chain seq x y z
N HIS A 1 6.87 -13.70 12.92
CA HIS A 1 7.24 -12.30 13.29
C HIS A 1 6.36 -11.36 12.48
N MET A 2 5.49 -10.61 13.14
CA MET A 2 4.68 -9.59 12.47
C MET A 2 5.65 -8.49 12.01
N TRP A 3 5.64 -8.15 10.72
CA TRP A 3 6.58 -7.23 10.10
C TRP A 3 6.73 -5.88 10.83
N TRP A 4 5.65 -5.39 11.45
CA TRP A 4 5.63 -4.18 12.28
C TRP A 4 6.43 -4.27 13.59
N THR A 5 6.62 -5.47 14.13
CA THR A 5 7.39 -5.72 15.36
C THR A 5 8.88 -5.95 15.10
N CYS A 6 9.30 -5.94 13.83
CA CYS A 6 10.70 -6.11 13.47
C CYS A 6 11.50 -4.83 13.81
N PRO A 7 12.58 -4.93 14.62
CA PRO A 7 13.35 -3.75 15.03
C PRO A 7 13.91 -2.93 13.86
N GLU A 8 14.35 -3.59 12.78
CA GLU A 8 14.89 -2.90 11.59
C GLU A 8 13.83 -2.08 10.85
N VAL A 9 12.58 -2.52 10.97
CA VAL A 9 11.43 -1.95 10.26
C VAL A 9 10.84 -0.82 11.07
N GLN A 10 10.87 -0.95 12.39
CA GLN A 10 10.59 0.15 13.30
C GLN A 10 11.60 1.29 13.12
N LYS A 11 12.90 0.99 13.03
CA LYS A 11 13.93 2.00 12.71
C LYS A 11 13.66 2.68 11.36
N TYR A 12 13.28 1.91 10.35
CA TYR A 12 12.89 2.44 9.05
C TYR A 12 11.72 3.43 9.18
N TRP A 13 10.62 3.03 9.82
CA TRP A 13 9.44 3.87 9.97
C TRP A 13 9.68 5.10 10.86
N GLN A 14 10.52 5.01 11.89
CA GLN A 14 10.97 6.17 12.68
C GLN A 14 11.70 7.20 11.82
N LYS A 15 12.53 6.76 10.87
CA LYS A 15 13.21 7.65 9.93
C LYS A 15 12.23 8.35 8.98
N ILE A 16 11.25 7.60 8.46
CA ILE A 16 10.19 8.17 7.61
C ILE A 16 9.33 9.18 8.40
N GLN A 17 9.00 8.87 9.66
CA GLN A 17 8.27 9.78 10.54
C GLN A 17 9.05 11.09 10.74
N TYR A 18 10.34 11.02 11.05
CA TYR A 18 11.17 12.21 11.22
C TYR A 18 11.12 13.11 9.98
N TRP A 19 11.31 12.53 8.79
CA TRP A 19 11.23 13.30 7.54
C TRP A 19 9.85 13.90 7.27
N LEU A 20 8.77 13.17 7.57
CA LEU A 20 7.41 13.68 7.43
C LEU A 20 7.17 14.88 8.35
N GLN A 21 7.65 14.81 9.60
CA GLN A 21 7.53 15.91 10.56
C GLN A 21 8.31 17.15 10.11
N GLU A 22 9.50 16.97 9.54
CA GLU A 22 10.31 18.09 9.01
C GLU A 22 9.64 18.77 7.80
N ILE A 23 8.97 18.00 6.94
CA ILE A 23 8.28 18.54 5.75
C ILE A 23 7.00 19.28 6.13
N ILE A 24 6.24 18.73 7.08
CA ILE A 24 4.90 19.22 7.43
C ILE A 24 4.97 20.27 8.55
N GLY A 25 6.03 20.25 9.37
CA GLY A 25 6.18 21.12 10.53
C GLY A 25 5.32 20.73 11.74
N GLU A 26 4.61 19.60 11.66
CA GLU A 26 3.72 19.09 12.71
C GLU A 26 4.21 17.76 13.25
N LYS A 27 3.87 17.47 14.52
CA LYS A 27 4.13 16.15 15.11
C LYS A 27 3.12 15.14 14.56
N ILE A 28 3.66 14.10 13.94
CA ILE A 28 2.90 12.94 13.47
C ILE A 28 3.19 11.76 14.39
N GLU A 29 2.17 11.12 14.94
CA GLU A 29 2.33 9.88 15.69
C GLU A 29 2.57 8.68 14.76
N ILE A 30 3.43 7.73 15.15
CA ILE A 30 3.60 6.46 14.42
C ILE A 30 2.41 5.55 14.75
N LEU A 31 1.31 5.75 14.03
CA LEU A 31 0.17 4.86 14.08
C LEU A 31 0.29 3.80 12.97
N PRO A 32 0.16 2.50 13.27
CA PRO A 32 0.15 1.45 12.26
C PRO A 32 -0.90 1.69 11.16
N GLU A 33 -2.06 2.22 11.51
CA GLU A 33 -3.14 2.56 10.59
C GLU A 33 -2.67 3.61 9.57
N LEU A 34 -1.92 4.60 10.03
CA LEU A 34 -1.35 5.61 9.16
C LEU A 34 -0.23 5.02 8.31
N PHE A 35 0.79 4.43 8.93
CA PHE A 35 2.01 4.02 8.25
C PHE A 35 1.82 2.78 7.37
N LEU A 36 0.91 1.88 7.70
CA LEU A 36 0.66 0.66 6.93
C LEU A 36 -0.52 0.78 5.98
N LEU A 37 -1.59 1.46 6.40
CA LEU A 37 -2.84 1.53 5.63
C LEU A 37 -3.07 2.89 4.96
N GLY A 38 -2.29 3.92 5.33
CA GLY A 38 -2.48 5.28 4.81
C GLY A 38 -3.73 5.93 5.36
N ILE A 39 -4.25 5.46 6.51
CA ILE A 39 -5.42 6.07 7.13
C ILE A 39 -4.93 7.33 7.86
N VAL A 40 -5.07 8.47 7.19
CA VAL A 40 -4.73 9.78 7.76
C VAL A 40 -5.91 10.34 8.55
N ASN A 41 -5.63 10.92 9.72
CA ASN A 41 -6.66 11.53 10.54
C ASN A 41 -7.40 12.63 9.78
N LYS A 42 -8.72 12.74 10.02
CA LYS A 42 -9.60 13.68 9.31
C LYS A 42 -9.24 15.14 9.58
N GLU A 43 -8.47 15.42 10.62
CA GLU A 43 -8.13 16.76 11.10
C GLU A 43 -7.07 17.49 10.24
N HIS A 44 -6.23 16.77 9.49
CA HIS A 44 -5.21 17.43 8.66
C HIS A 44 -5.80 18.10 7.40
N GLU A 45 -5.19 19.18 6.95
CA GLU A 45 -5.53 19.82 5.68
C GLU A 45 -5.36 18.84 4.50
N LYS A 46 -6.14 19.04 3.43
CA LYS A 46 -6.19 18.13 2.27
C LYS A 46 -4.81 17.97 1.60
N ASP A 47 -4.06 19.06 1.51
CA ASP A 47 -2.74 19.06 0.87
C ASP A 47 -1.70 18.34 1.73
N ILE A 48 -1.75 18.52 3.04
CA ILE A 48 -0.91 17.79 4.01
C ILE A 48 -1.21 16.29 3.95
N LYS A 49 -2.50 15.89 3.92
CA LYS A 49 -2.91 14.49 3.75
C LYS A 49 -2.33 13.88 2.47
N TYR A 50 -2.35 14.63 1.37
CA TYR A 50 -1.81 14.18 0.10
C TYR A 50 -0.30 13.91 0.18
N ILE A 51 0.45 14.84 0.79
CA ILE A 51 1.90 14.69 1.02
C ILE A 51 2.19 13.45 1.86
N ILE A 52 1.49 13.28 2.98
CA ILE A 52 1.64 12.13 3.87
C ILE A 52 1.38 10.81 3.11
N LEU A 53 0.26 10.73 2.39
CA LEU A 53 -0.11 9.53 1.63
C LEU A 53 0.94 9.16 0.58
N HIS A 54 1.45 10.14 -0.15
CA HIS A 54 2.43 9.91 -1.21
C HIS A 54 3.76 9.39 -0.66
N ILE A 55 4.28 10.04 0.37
CA ILE A 55 5.52 9.63 1.03
C ILE A 55 5.38 8.25 1.65
N LEU A 56 4.28 7.97 2.35
CA LEU A 56 4.06 6.66 2.95
C LEU A 56 3.88 5.56 1.90
N THR A 57 3.22 5.85 0.77
CA THR A 57 3.09 4.90 -0.33
C THR A 57 4.45 4.55 -0.92
N ALA A 58 5.28 5.55 -1.20
CA ALA A 58 6.66 5.34 -1.68
C ALA A 58 7.49 4.53 -0.67
N ALA A 59 7.37 4.85 0.62
CA ALA A 59 8.06 4.15 1.68
C ALA A 59 7.64 2.67 1.80
N ARG A 60 6.33 2.36 1.66
CA ARG A 60 5.84 0.97 1.65
C ARG A 60 6.37 0.19 0.47
N ILE A 61 6.39 0.78 -0.72
CA ILE A 61 6.93 0.13 -1.93
C ILE A 61 8.41 -0.19 -1.72
N ALA A 62 9.20 0.78 -1.26
CA ALA A 62 10.61 0.57 -0.95
C ALA A 62 10.78 -0.53 0.11
N LEU A 63 10.06 -0.47 1.22
CA LEU A 63 10.14 -1.48 2.27
C LEU A 63 9.79 -2.89 1.74
N ALA A 64 8.73 -3.02 0.93
CA ALA A 64 8.30 -4.29 0.35
C ALA A 64 9.33 -4.87 -0.63
N GLN A 65 9.99 -4.02 -1.42
CA GLN A 65 11.04 -4.42 -2.36
C GLN A 65 12.29 -4.95 -1.65
N TYR A 66 12.65 -4.38 -0.51
CA TYR A 66 13.84 -4.77 0.25
C TYR A 66 13.55 -5.72 1.42
N TRP A 67 12.32 -6.25 1.54
CA TRP A 67 11.83 -7.04 2.70
C TRP A 67 12.49 -8.43 2.90
N LYS A 68 13.65 -8.69 2.29
CA LYS A 68 14.42 -9.95 2.40
C LYS A 68 13.67 -11.18 1.87
N GLN A 69 13.63 -11.33 0.54
CA GLN A 69 13.82 -12.59 -0.23
C GLN A 69 13.14 -12.49 -1.60
N THR A 70 13.86 -12.89 -2.65
CA THR A 70 13.31 -13.02 -4.00
C THR A 70 12.26 -14.12 -4.01
N PRO A 71 11.00 -13.84 -4.37
CA PRO A 71 10.01 -14.89 -4.53
C PRO A 71 10.45 -15.82 -5.67
N PRO A 72 10.37 -17.15 -5.49
CA PRO A 72 10.60 -18.11 -6.57
C PRO A 72 9.73 -17.76 -7.79
N GLU A 73 10.24 -18.02 -8.99
CA GLU A 73 9.62 -17.59 -10.24
C GLU A 73 8.20 -18.17 -10.39
N GLU A 74 7.96 -19.38 -9.90
CA GLU A 74 6.63 -19.99 -9.90
C GLU A 74 5.61 -19.22 -9.06
N VAL A 75 6.05 -18.63 -7.93
CA VAL A 75 5.18 -17.83 -7.04
C VAL A 75 4.78 -16.51 -7.70
N ILE A 76 5.64 -15.95 -8.54
CA ILE A 76 5.37 -14.73 -9.29
C ILE A 76 4.41 -15.04 -10.44
N ILE A 77 4.67 -16.12 -11.19
CA ILE A 77 3.83 -16.57 -12.31
C ILE A 77 2.42 -16.90 -11.80
N GLN A 78 2.30 -17.66 -10.72
CA GLN A 78 1.00 -18.03 -10.15
C GLN A 78 0.19 -16.80 -9.71
N LYS A 79 0.85 -15.79 -9.11
CA LYS A 79 0.19 -14.53 -8.73
C LYS A 79 -0.28 -13.73 -9.95
N ILE A 80 0.54 -13.67 -11.00
CA ILE A 80 0.19 -12.98 -12.26
C ILE A 80 -0.99 -13.68 -12.94
N THR A 81 -0.96 -15.02 -12.99
CA THR A 81 -2.06 -15.82 -13.55
C THR A 81 -3.34 -15.63 -12.75
N THR A 82 -3.27 -15.65 -11.42
CA THR A 82 -4.45 -15.43 -10.56
C THR A 82 -5.04 -14.04 -10.77
N CYS A 83 -4.22 -12.98 -10.89
CA CYS A 83 -4.71 -11.64 -11.20
C CYS A 83 -5.34 -11.57 -12.60
N ALA A 84 -4.70 -12.17 -13.61
CA ALA A 84 -5.22 -12.17 -14.97
C ALA A 84 -6.53 -12.96 -15.09
N GLU A 85 -6.67 -14.07 -14.36
CA GLU A 85 -7.90 -14.84 -14.26
C GLU A 85 -9.01 -14.06 -13.56
N MET A 86 -8.69 -13.35 -12.46
CA MET A 86 -9.65 -12.46 -11.80
C MET A 86 -10.12 -11.34 -12.73
N ASP A 87 -9.21 -10.71 -13.49
CA ASP A 87 -9.55 -9.68 -14.46
C ASP A 87 -10.38 -10.23 -15.62
N LEU A 88 -10.09 -11.47 -16.05
CA LEU A 88 -10.91 -12.19 -17.01
C LEU A 88 -12.31 -12.48 -16.46
N PHE A 89 -12.42 -12.95 -15.22
CA PHE A 89 -13.71 -13.22 -14.57
C PHE A 89 -14.53 -11.94 -14.42
N ILE A 90 -13.90 -10.82 -14.09
CA ILE A 90 -14.54 -9.50 -14.06
C ILE A 90 -15.00 -9.13 -15.48
N PHE A 91 -14.17 -9.27 -16.49
CA PHE A 91 -14.53 -8.97 -17.88
C PHE A 91 -15.66 -9.86 -18.41
N TYR A 92 -15.66 -11.16 -18.07
CA TYR A 92 -16.72 -12.10 -18.41
C TYR A 92 -18.01 -11.79 -17.66
N LEU A 93 -17.96 -11.43 -16.39
CA LEU A 93 -19.12 -10.98 -15.64
C LEU A 93 -19.70 -9.70 -16.26
N PHE A 94 -18.84 -8.76 -16.67
CA PHE A 94 -19.26 -7.57 -17.41
C PHE A 94 -19.91 -7.93 -18.75
N LEU A 95 -19.34 -8.83 -19.55
CA LEU A 95 -19.96 -9.29 -20.78
C LEU A 95 -21.31 -9.97 -20.51
N VAL A 96 -21.40 -10.92 -19.58
CA VAL A 96 -22.65 -11.63 -19.28
C VAL A 96 -23.74 -10.70 -18.75
N LEU A 97 -23.38 -9.67 -17.96
CA LEU A 97 -24.33 -8.68 -17.45
C LEU A 97 -24.70 -7.59 -18.49
N TYR A 98 -23.80 -7.24 -19.42
CA TYR A 98 -23.99 -6.13 -20.37
C TYR A 98 -24.23 -6.56 -21.83
N THR A 99 -24.12 -7.84 -22.17
CA THR A 99 -24.49 -8.39 -23.49
C THR A 99 -25.65 -9.37 -23.45
N ALA A 100 -26.32 -9.55 -22.31
CA ALA A 100 -27.65 -10.14 -22.32
C ALA A 100 -28.58 -9.19 -23.08
N PRO A 101 -29.24 -9.62 -24.18
CA PRO A 101 -30.10 -8.74 -24.96
C PRO A 101 -31.26 -8.29 -24.07
N SER A 102 -31.46 -6.96 -24.03
CA SER A 102 -32.63 -6.36 -23.40
C SER A 102 -33.90 -7.02 -23.97
N PRO A 103 -34.89 -7.37 -23.12
CA PRO A 103 -36.23 -7.65 -23.63
C PRO A 103 -36.85 -6.43 -24.30
#